data_AF-A0A0S8K1J5-F1
#
_entry.id   AF-A0A0S8K1J5-F1
#
_cell.length_a   1.000
_cell.length_b   1.000
_cell.length_c   1.000
_cell.angle_alpha   90.00
_cell.angle_beta   90.00
_cell.angle_gamma   90.00
#
_symmetry.space_group_name_H-M   'P 1'
#
loop_
_entity.id
_entity.type
_entity.pdbx_description
1 polymer ?
#
loop_
_entity_poly.entity_id
_entity_poly.type
_entity_poly.pdbx_seq_one_letter_code
_entity_poly.pdbx_strand_id
1 'polypeptide(L)'
;MKKALVILFPVIFSGSFISVNNHVLDVWINPVDNMKFAWVPPGRISVEEPVELEDSTVYKAKEIIFPNGFWLGQTEVTVKQFSKFVKKTGYVSDAEKAGDKFTWKNPGIKQSGNHPVIFVSYSDVEAYTEWAGVEIPYESEWIYACKAGTETKFYWGDEFDYDYVWCRENAVTGTKPVAKKPPNPYGLYDMVGNAWEYIRVCDSIVALRGGSWTRCNTAKAWWGPIYSDVIAGTVKPTLSKCKETIFQPYNRDDDRGFRCIKRGTVITDGYKFKSNDDDRKYDLCETITNFRIKP
;
A
#
# COMPACT_ATOMS: atom_id res chain seq x y z
N MET A 1 71.22 -8.02 -34.36
CA MET A 1 69.75 -7.96 -34.23
C MET A 1 69.38 -8.40 -32.82
N LYS A 2 68.81 -7.48 -32.03
CA LYS A 2 68.58 -7.63 -30.59
C LYS A 2 67.33 -8.50 -30.33
N LYS A 3 67.44 -9.50 -29.44
CA LYS A 3 66.30 -10.18 -28.83
C LYS A 3 65.98 -9.48 -27.51
N ALA A 4 64.76 -8.95 -27.39
CA ALA A 4 64.24 -8.39 -26.15
C ALA A 4 63.36 -9.43 -25.44
N LEU A 5 63.66 -9.64 -24.17
CA LEU A 5 62.94 -10.47 -23.21
C LEU A 5 61.73 -9.68 -22.70
N VAL A 6 60.52 -10.21 -22.84
CA VAL A 6 59.29 -9.64 -22.24
C VAL A 6 58.87 -10.55 -21.08
N ILE A 7 58.80 -9.96 -19.89
CA ILE A 7 58.40 -10.59 -18.63
C ILE A 7 56.87 -10.46 -18.52
N LEU A 8 56.17 -11.58 -18.35
CA LEU A 8 54.72 -11.65 -18.09
C LEU A 8 54.46 -11.63 -16.57
N PHE A 9 53.66 -10.68 -16.09
CA PHE A 9 53.02 -10.74 -14.77
C PHE A 9 51.65 -11.42 -14.90
N PRO A 10 51.28 -12.38 -14.03
CA PRO A 10 49.93 -12.92 -14.02
C PRO A 10 49.01 -11.98 -13.22
N VAL A 11 47.98 -11.45 -13.87
CA VAL A 11 46.81 -10.88 -13.18
C VAL A 11 45.87 -12.05 -12.89
N ILE A 12 45.71 -12.39 -11.61
CA ILE A 12 44.74 -13.38 -11.15
C ILE A 12 43.37 -12.69 -11.10
N PHE A 13 42.47 -13.05 -12.01
CA PHE A 13 41.04 -12.90 -11.83
C PHE A 13 40.34 -14.11 -12.46
N SER A 14 39.84 -15.02 -11.62
CA SER A 14 38.76 -15.92 -12.01
C SER A 14 37.98 -16.28 -10.75
N GLY A 15 37.13 -15.34 -10.34
CA GLY A 15 36.00 -15.66 -9.47
C GLY A 15 35.03 -16.56 -10.26
N SER A 16 34.73 -17.73 -9.70
CA SER A 16 33.60 -18.54 -10.16
C SER A 16 32.31 -17.78 -9.82
N PHE A 17 31.68 -17.18 -10.81
CA PHE A 17 30.32 -16.66 -10.68
C PHE A 17 29.34 -17.83 -10.73
N ILE A 18 28.81 -18.21 -9.57
CA ILE A 18 27.52 -18.89 -9.48
C ILE A 18 26.49 -17.77 -9.34
N SER A 19 25.82 -17.44 -10.44
CA SER A 19 24.67 -16.54 -10.44
C SER A 19 23.43 -17.32 -10.00
N VAL A 20 22.99 -17.09 -8.77
CA VAL A 20 21.60 -17.36 -8.36
C VAL A 20 21.02 -16.01 -7.97
N ASN A 21 19.94 -15.60 -8.64
CA ASN A 21 19.25 -14.32 -8.48
C ASN A 21 18.88 -14.04 -7.02
N ASN A 22 19.79 -13.43 -6.26
CA ASN A 22 19.50 -12.81 -4.98
C ASN A 22 19.10 -11.35 -5.23
N HIS A 23 17.86 -11.12 -5.64
CA HIS A 23 17.26 -9.80 -5.47
C HIS A 23 17.09 -9.58 -3.97
N VAL A 24 18.08 -8.97 -3.32
CA VAL A 24 17.87 -8.38 -2.01
C VAL A 24 16.91 -7.21 -2.25
N LEU A 25 15.64 -7.38 -1.86
CA LEU A 25 14.68 -6.29 -1.90
C LEU A 25 15.19 -5.18 -0.98
N ASP A 26 15.29 -3.96 -1.51
CA ASP A 26 15.70 -2.83 -0.70
C ASP A 26 14.68 -2.60 0.41
N VAL A 27 15.16 -2.43 1.64
CA VAL A 27 14.33 -2.18 2.83
C VAL A 27 14.76 -0.88 3.49
N TRP A 28 13.84 0.08 3.55
CA TRP A 28 13.98 1.26 4.39
C TRP A 28 13.33 1.01 5.76
N ILE A 29 14.00 1.40 6.84
CA ILE A 29 13.46 1.30 8.19
C ILE A 29 13.20 2.71 8.69
N ASN A 30 11.94 3.03 8.97
CA ASN A 30 11.56 4.32 9.51
C ASN A 30 12.18 4.49 10.92
N PRO A 31 13.01 5.52 11.17
CA PRO A 31 13.68 5.71 12.45
C PRO A 31 12.72 6.08 13.60
N VAL A 32 11.48 6.50 13.31
CA VAL A 32 10.52 6.94 14.33
C VAL A 32 9.78 5.76 14.96
N ASP A 33 9.26 4.85 14.15
CA ASP A 33 8.41 3.73 14.59
C ASP A 33 9.08 2.34 14.41
N ASN A 34 10.20 2.26 13.70
CA ASN A 34 10.90 1.05 13.24
C ASN A 34 10.08 0.21 12.24
N MET A 35 9.13 0.81 11.53
CA MET A 35 8.43 0.15 10.43
C MET A 35 9.38 -0.09 9.26
N LYS A 36 9.30 -1.29 8.68
CA LYS A 36 10.04 -1.65 7.47
C LYS A 36 9.19 -1.31 6.26
N PHE A 37 9.82 -0.72 5.25
CA PHE A 37 9.21 -0.40 3.97
C PHE A 37 9.94 -1.14 2.87
N ALA A 38 9.18 -1.66 1.91
CA ALA A 38 9.67 -2.25 0.67
C ALA A 38 9.71 -1.18 -0.43
N TRP A 39 10.73 -1.24 -1.27
CA TRP A 39 10.81 -0.41 -2.47
C TRP A 39 9.80 -0.88 -3.53
N VAL A 40 8.97 0.05 -3.99
CA VAL A 40 8.06 -0.13 -5.13
C VAL A 40 8.66 0.63 -6.32
N PRO A 41 9.09 -0.07 -7.38
CA PRO A 41 9.83 0.55 -8.46
C PRO A 41 8.97 1.49 -9.31
N PRO A 42 9.59 2.45 -10.01
CA PRO A 42 8.91 3.21 -11.05
C PRO A 42 8.19 2.30 -12.04
N GLY A 43 7.06 2.76 -12.56
CA GLY A 43 6.31 2.01 -13.54
C GLY A 43 4.96 2.60 -13.81
N ARG A 44 4.03 1.76 -14.25
CA ARG A 44 2.68 2.18 -14.63
C ARG A 44 1.66 1.10 -14.34
N ILE A 45 0.41 1.48 -14.26
CA ILE A 45 -0.73 0.57 -14.14
C ILE A 45 -1.89 1.06 -14.98
N SER A 46 -2.60 0.11 -15.61
CA SER A 46 -3.92 0.37 -16.18
C SER A 46 -4.98 0.09 -15.12
N VAL A 47 -5.75 1.12 -14.76
CA VAL A 47 -6.91 1.03 -13.86
C VAL A 47 -8.19 1.41 -14.62
N GLU A 48 -9.34 1.09 -14.06
CA GLU A 48 -10.63 1.56 -14.57
C GLU A 48 -11.15 2.73 -13.73
N GLU A 49 -11.53 3.83 -14.36
CA GLU A 49 -12.15 4.98 -13.71
C GLU A 49 -13.64 5.05 -14.10
N PRO A 50 -14.56 5.16 -13.12
CA PRO A 50 -15.97 5.34 -13.43
C PRO A 50 -16.24 6.74 -13.99
N VAL A 51 -16.91 6.79 -15.13
CA VAL A 51 -17.36 8.00 -15.82
C VAL A 51 -18.88 8.01 -15.82
N GLU A 52 -19.46 9.04 -15.23
CA GLU A 52 -20.91 9.21 -15.21
C GLU A 52 -21.41 9.78 -16.54
N LEU A 53 -22.46 9.14 -17.05
CA LEU A 53 -23.33 9.61 -18.11
C LEU A 53 -24.69 9.97 -17.47
N GLU A 54 -25.59 10.60 -18.24
CA GLU A 54 -26.90 11.03 -17.71
C GLU A 54 -27.74 9.89 -17.11
N ASP A 55 -27.59 8.66 -17.60
CA ASP A 55 -28.41 7.50 -17.22
C ASP A 55 -27.59 6.27 -16.76
N SER A 56 -26.26 6.36 -16.73
CA SER A 56 -25.39 5.20 -16.51
C SER A 56 -23.97 5.59 -16.09
N THR A 57 -23.28 4.67 -15.41
CA THR A 57 -21.84 4.78 -15.16
C THR A 57 -21.09 3.84 -16.12
N VAL A 58 -20.15 4.37 -16.89
CA VAL A 58 -19.24 3.57 -17.74
C VAL A 58 -17.84 3.57 -17.16
N TYR A 59 -17.13 2.45 -17.25
CA TYR A 59 -15.76 2.34 -16.76
C TYR A 59 -14.78 2.55 -17.92
N LYS A 60 -13.88 3.52 -17.79
CA LYS A 60 -12.85 3.81 -18.80
C LYS A 60 -11.48 3.43 -18.28
N ALA A 61 -10.69 2.80 -19.14
CA ALA A 61 -9.29 2.53 -18.83
C ALA A 61 -8.51 3.83 -18.70
N LYS A 62 -7.71 3.93 -17.65
CA LYS A 62 -6.81 5.04 -17.34
C LYS A 62 -5.43 4.48 -16.99
N GLU A 63 -4.41 5.00 -17.66
CA GLU A 63 -3.03 4.67 -17.33
C GLU A 63 -2.53 5.65 -16.26
N ILE A 64 -1.95 5.13 -15.19
CA ILE A 64 -1.31 5.91 -14.12
C ILE A 64 0.17 5.58 -14.11
N ILE A 65 1.01 6.61 -14.07
CA ILE A 65 2.47 6.51 -14.14
C ILE A 65 3.08 6.92 -12.80
N PHE A 66 3.99 6.10 -12.29
CA PHE A 66 4.80 6.36 -11.10
C PHE A 66 6.27 6.52 -11.54
N PRO A 67 6.71 7.74 -11.91
CA PRO A 67 8.02 7.92 -12.53
C PRO A 67 9.20 7.71 -11.57
N ASN A 68 8.98 7.88 -10.27
CA ASN A 68 10.05 7.88 -9.26
C ASN A 68 10.03 6.66 -8.34
N GLY A 69 9.01 5.80 -8.45
CA GLY A 69 8.76 4.78 -7.44
C GLY A 69 8.47 5.38 -6.06
N PHE A 70 8.33 4.53 -5.05
CA PHE A 70 8.08 4.95 -3.67
C PHE A 70 8.37 3.80 -2.70
N TRP A 71 8.45 4.11 -1.42
CA TRP A 71 8.54 3.12 -0.36
C TRP A 71 7.14 2.87 0.22
N LEU A 72 6.73 1.62 0.34
CA LEU A 72 5.47 1.25 0.99
C LEU A 72 5.75 0.32 2.17
N GLY A 73 5.02 0.51 3.27
CA GLY A 73 5.12 -0.34 4.44
C GLY A 73 4.99 -1.81 4.06
N GLN A 74 5.94 -2.65 4.51
CA GLN A 74 5.93 -4.10 4.24
C GLN A 74 4.66 -4.76 4.77
N THR A 75 4.08 -4.21 5.84
CA THR A 75 2.87 -4.68 6.49
C THR A 75 1.97 -3.49 6.81
N GLU A 76 0.79 -3.77 7.33
CA GLU A 76 -0.01 -2.80 8.09
C GLU A 76 0.78 -2.31 9.32
N VAL A 77 0.40 -1.14 9.84
CA VAL A 77 0.91 -0.63 11.11
C VAL A 77 0.45 -1.53 12.24
N THR A 78 1.40 -1.96 13.06
CA THR A 78 1.17 -2.89 14.15
C THR A 78 0.75 -2.20 15.44
N VAL A 79 0.08 -2.93 16.32
CA VAL A 79 -0.26 -2.48 17.69
C VAL A 79 0.98 -1.99 18.45
N LYS A 80 2.14 -2.63 18.26
CA LYS A 80 3.42 -2.20 18.86
C LYS A 80 3.88 -0.84 18.35
N GLN A 81 3.75 -0.58 17.05
CA GLN A 81 4.12 0.70 16.46
C GLN A 81 3.15 1.81 16.90
N PHE A 82 1.84 1.56 16.84
CA PHE A 82 0.84 2.51 17.33
C PHE A 82 0.98 2.79 18.83
N SER A 83 1.34 1.78 19.63
CA SER A 83 1.65 1.95 21.06
C SER A 83 2.86 2.86 21.30
N LYS A 84 3.89 2.82 20.43
CA LYS A 84 5.02 3.76 20.53
C LYS A 84 4.58 5.19 20.26
N PHE A 85 3.75 5.41 19.25
CA PHE A 85 3.14 6.71 18.95
C PHE A 85 2.43 7.25 20.19
N VAL A 86 1.45 6.51 20.72
CA VAL A 86 0.67 6.92 21.90
C VAL A 86 1.57 7.17 23.12
N LYS A 87 2.56 6.31 23.37
CA LYS A 87 3.51 6.51 24.49
C LYS A 87 4.36 7.77 24.33
N LYS A 88 4.73 8.12 23.09
CA LYS A 88 5.61 9.26 22.81
C LYS A 88 4.87 10.59 22.82
N THR A 89 3.62 10.61 22.37
CA THR A 89 2.83 11.83 22.17
C THR A 89 1.78 12.07 23.25
N GLY A 90 1.41 11.05 24.01
CA GLY A 90 0.24 11.10 24.91
C GLY A 90 -1.10 11.07 24.17
N TYR A 91 -1.10 10.69 22.88
CA TYR A 91 -2.30 10.68 22.05
C TYR A 91 -3.39 9.77 22.62
N VAL A 92 -4.64 10.22 22.50
CA VAL A 92 -5.85 9.48 22.88
C VAL A 92 -6.64 9.25 21.59
N SER A 93 -6.96 8.00 21.25
CA SER A 93 -7.65 7.71 19.99
C SER A 93 -9.09 8.20 20.00
N ASP A 94 -9.70 8.36 18.83
CA ASP A 94 -11.09 8.80 18.75
C ASP A 94 -12.07 7.82 19.40
N ALA A 95 -11.77 6.51 19.35
CA ALA A 95 -12.54 5.50 20.08
C ALA A 95 -12.44 5.72 21.61
N GLU A 96 -11.25 6.03 22.11
CA GLU A 96 -11.04 6.32 23.53
C GLU A 96 -11.73 7.64 23.94
N LYS A 97 -11.65 8.70 23.13
CA LYS A 97 -12.33 9.98 23.37
C LYS A 97 -13.85 9.83 23.42
N ALA A 98 -14.40 8.96 22.58
CA ALA A 98 -15.84 8.68 22.52
C ALA A 98 -16.33 7.79 23.66
N GLY A 99 -15.43 7.16 24.43
CA GLY A 99 -15.80 6.18 25.45
C GLY A 99 -16.29 4.86 24.86
N ASP A 100 -15.85 4.51 23.65
CA ASP A 100 -16.25 3.28 22.97
C ASP A 100 -15.82 2.05 23.81
N LYS A 101 -16.69 1.04 23.87
CA LYS A 101 -16.41 -0.21 24.59
C LYS A 101 -15.16 -0.91 24.06
N PHE A 102 -14.95 -0.83 22.74
CA PHE A 102 -13.83 -1.44 22.04
C PHE A 102 -12.91 -0.36 21.49
N THR A 103 -11.62 -0.51 21.72
CA THR A 103 -10.58 0.42 21.28
C THR A 103 -9.36 -0.36 20.82
N TRP A 104 -8.38 0.32 20.24
CA TRP A 104 -7.11 -0.32 19.85
C TRP A 104 -6.37 -0.98 21.04
N LYS A 105 -6.60 -0.52 22.28
CA LYS A 105 -6.05 -1.12 23.51
C LYS A 105 -6.86 -2.31 24.00
N ASN A 106 -8.17 -2.28 23.82
CA ASN A 106 -9.10 -3.31 24.25
C ASN A 106 -10.07 -3.67 23.12
N PRO A 107 -9.59 -4.40 22.08
CA PRO A 107 -10.39 -4.67 20.89
C PRO A 107 -11.42 -5.79 21.09
N GLY A 108 -11.57 -6.34 22.31
CA GLY A 108 -12.44 -7.49 22.58
C GLY A 108 -11.92 -8.83 22.06
N ILE A 109 -10.79 -8.83 21.35
CA ILE A 109 -10.08 -10.00 20.82
C ILE A 109 -8.62 -9.98 21.27
N LYS A 110 -7.99 -11.15 21.37
CA LYS A 110 -6.59 -11.22 21.81
C LYS A 110 -5.65 -10.75 20.71
N GLN A 111 -5.02 -9.59 20.90
CA GLN A 111 -3.97 -9.09 20.02
C GLN A 111 -2.62 -8.97 20.73
N SER A 112 -1.60 -9.66 20.21
CA SER A 112 -0.18 -9.34 20.46
C SER A 112 0.23 -8.04 19.75
N GLY A 113 1.37 -7.46 20.16
CA GLY A 113 1.93 -6.25 19.54
C GLY A 113 2.26 -6.36 18.05
N ASN A 114 2.35 -7.56 17.48
CA ASN A 114 2.65 -7.76 16.05
C ASN A 114 1.39 -7.92 15.19
N HIS A 115 0.18 -7.76 15.75
CA HIS A 115 -1.04 -7.66 14.94
C HIS A 115 -1.16 -6.28 14.31
N PRO A 116 -1.89 -6.14 13.20
CA PRO A 116 -2.33 -4.84 12.71
C PRO A 116 -3.13 -4.12 13.80
N VAL A 117 -2.89 -2.82 13.94
CA VAL A 117 -3.73 -1.97 14.78
C VAL A 117 -5.10 -1.82 14.12
N ILE A 118 -6.15 -1.99 14.91
CA ILE A 118 -7.56 -1.88 14.50
C ILE A 118 -8.30 -0.96 15.50
N PHE A 119 -9.57 -0.66 15.25
CA PHE A 119 -10.32 0.35 16.01
C PHE A 119 -9.65 1.73 16.01
N VAL A 120 -9.05 2.10 14.88
CA VAL A 120 -8.50 3.43 14.62
C VAL A 120 -9.35 4.17 13.60
N SER A 121 -9.60 5.45 13.84
CA SER A 121 -10.24 6.33 12.88
C SER A 121 -9.25 6.82 11.84
N TYR A 122 -9.74 7.35 10.71
CA TYR A 122 -8.86 8.02 9.75
C TYR A 122 -8.09 9.20 10.40
N SER A 123 -8.71 9.95 11.32
CA SER A 123 -8.01 11.00 12.08
C SER A 123 -6.88 10.45 12.96
N ASP A 124 -7.07 9.28 13.56
CA ASP A 124 -6.01 8.58 14.31
C ASP A 124 -4.85 8.18 13.39
N VAL A 125 -5.15 7.78 12.14
CA VAL A 125 -4.15 7.47 11.12
C VAL A 125 -3.38 8.72 10.69
N GLU A 126 -4.05 9.84 10.46
CA GLU A 126 -3.40 11.10 10.09
C GLU A 126 -2.46 11.57 11.22
N ALA A 127 -2.91 11.53 12.47
CA ALA A 127 -2.06 11.87 13.62
C ALA A 127 -0.84 10.94 13.76
N TYR A 128 -1.02 9.63 13.50
CA TYR A 128 0.10 8.69 13.51
C TYR A 128 1.10 8.98 12.39
N THR A 129 0.63 9.17 11.16
CA THR A 129 1.48 9.35 9.98
C THR A 129 2.27 10.65 10.05
N GLU A 130 1.65 11.74 10.52
CA GLU A 130 2.31 13.01 10.82
C GLU A 130 3.46 12.80 11.84
N TRP A 131 3.18 12.14 12.96
CA TRP A 131 4.20 11.85 13.97
C TRP A 131 5.35 10.98 13.43
N ALA A 132 5.01 9.98 12.61
CA ALA A 132 5.96 9.03 12.05
C ALA A 132 6.75 9.57 10.84
N GLY A 133 6.45 10.78 10.34
CA GLY A 133 7.13 11.38 9.19
C GLY A 133 6.88 10.63 7.87
N VAL A 134 5.71 10.03 7.75
CA VAL A 134 5.25 9.23 6.59
C VAL A 134 3.84 9.66 6.20
N GLU A 135 3.27 9.06 5.17
CA GLU A 135 1.95 9.42 4.66
C GLU A 135 1.06 8.18 4.50
N ILE A 136 -0.21 8.39 4.14
CA ILE A 136 -1.13 7.35 3.68
C ILE A 136 -0.99 7.22 2.16
N PRO A 137 -0.97 6.00 1.59
CA PRO A 137 -0.94 5.83 0.15
C PRO A 137 -2.23 6.37 -0.51
N TYR A 138 -2.08 6.91 -1.71
CA TYR A 138 -3.20 7.05 -2.62
C TYR A 138 -3.68 5.68 -3.07
N GLU A 139 -4.96 5.59 -3.43
CA GLU A 139 -5.57 4.35 -3.91
C GLU A 139 -4.79 3.71 -5.07
N SER A 140 -4.36 4.52 -6.04
CA SER A 140 -3.61 4.05 -7.20
C SER A 140 -2.22 3.50 -6.83
N GLU A 141 -1.53 4.13 -5.89
CA GLU A 141 -0.24 3.65 -5.37
C GLU A 141 -0.41 2.30 -4.66
N TRP A 142 -1.46 2.19 -3.84
CA TRP A 142 -1.79 0.95 -3.15
C TRP A 142 -2.09 -0.19 -4.13
N ILE A 143 -2.91 0.07 -5.16
CA ILE A 143 -3.28 -0.92 -6.18
C ILE A 143 -2.04 -1.35 -6.98
N TYR A 144 -1.22 -0.40 -7.43
CA TYR A 144 0.01 -0.69 -8.15
C TYR A 144 0.97 -1.55 -7.34
N ALA A 145 1.16 -1.18 -6.07
CA ALA A 145 1.97 -1.93 -5.14
C ALA A 145 1.40 -3.32 -4.83
N CYS A 146 0.07 -3.46 -4.72
CA CYS A 146 -0.60 -4.73 -4.51
C CYS A 146 -0.38 -5.69 -5.68
N LYS A 147 -0.60 -5.23 -6.92
CA LYS A 147 -0.40 -6.06 -8.12
C LYS A 147 1.06 -6.44 -8.31
N ALA A 148 2.01 -5.57 -7.95
CA ALA A 148 3.43 -5.86 -8.00
C ALA A 148 3.92 -6.49 -9.32
N GLY A 149 3.42 -5.95 -10.44
CA GLY A 149 3.75 -6.41 -11.80
C GLY A 149 2.95 -7.63 -12.30
N THR A 150 2.06 -8.20 -11.47
CA THR A 150 1.20 -9.31 -11.89
C THR A 150 -0.01 -8.83 -12.69
N GLU A 151 -0.44 -9.64 -13.66
CA GLU A 151 -1.66 -9.42 -14.45
C GLU A 151 -2.82 -10.34 -14.01
N THR A 152 -2.61 -11.13 -12.96
CA THR A 152 -3.60 -12.07 -12.42
C THR A 152 -4.61 -11.37 -11.50
N LYS A 153 -5.68 -12.08 -11.15
CA LYS A 153 -6.72 -11.60 -10.22
C LYS A 153 -6.18 -11.24 -8.84
N PHE A 154 -5.33 -12.09 -8.28
CA PHE A 154 -4.59 -11.85 -7.04
C PHE A 154 -3.10 -11.76 -7.35
N TYR A 155 -2.29 -11.18 -6.47
CA TYR A 155 -0.85 -11.09 -6.67
C TYR A 155 -0.13 -12.47 -6.66
N TRP A 156 -0.85 -13.54 -6.29
CA TRP A 156 -0.36 -14.92 -6.27
C TRP A 156 -0.91 -15.79 -7.41
N GLY A 157 -1.90 -15.32 -8.18
CA GLY A 157 -2.54 -16.09 -9.24
C GLY A 157 -4.01 -15.74 -9.45
N ASP A 158 -4.67 -16.49 -10.31
CA ASP A 158 -6.09 -16.28 -10.62
C ASP A 158 -7.04 -16.98 -9.65
N GLU A 159 -6.55 -18.05 -9.02
CA GLU A 159 -7.32 -18.84 -8.06
C GLU A 159 -7.14 -18.32 -6.64
N PHE A 160 -8.22 -18.40 -5.87
CA PHE A 160 -8.18 -18.05 -4.47
C PHE A 160 -7.37 -19.07 -3.68
N ASP A 161 -6.44 -18.60 -2.84
CA ASP A 161 -5.57 -19.46 -2.05
C ASP A 161 -5.46 -18.98 -0.60
N TYR A 162 -5.83 -19.85 0.34
CA TYR A 162 -5.77 -19.59 1.76
C TYR A 162 -4.34 -19.40 2.27
N ASP A 163 -3.30 -19.86 1.57
CA ASP A 163 -1.92 -19.70 2.00
C ASP A 163 -1.46 -18.23 1.96
N TYR A 164 -2.11 -17.39 1.15
CA TYR A 164 -1.75 -15.99 0.90
C TYR A 164 -2.62 -14.95 1.60
N VAL A 165 -3.77 -15.34 2.15
CA VAL A 165 -4.73 -14.40 2.76
C VAL A 165 -5.22 -14.84 4.14
N TRP A 166 -5.28 -13.89 5.09
CA TRP A 166 -6.03 -14.07 6.34
C TRP A 166 -7.47 -13.57 6.17
N CYS A 167 -8.44 -14.45 6.39
CA CYS A 167 -9.86 -14.14 6.32
C CYS A 167 -10.64 -14.96 7.36
N ARG A 168 -11.97 -14.87 7.40
CA ARG A 168 -12.81 -15.47 8.47
C ARG A 168 -12.55 -16.97 8.68
N GLU A 169 -12.35 -17.69 7.59
CA GLU A 169 -12.29 -19.14 7.50
C GLU A 169 -10.99 -19.71 8.06
N ASN A 170 -9.86 -18.98 7.94
CA ASN A 170 -8.56 -19.41 8.44
C ASN A 170 -8.02 -18.54 9.59
N ALA A 171 -8.56 -17.33 9.79
CA ALA A 171 -8.27 -16.50 10.94
C ALA A 171 -9.07 -16.97 12.16
N VAL A 172 -10.30 -17.47 11.96
CA VAL A 172 -11.26 -17.93 13.00
C VAL A 172 -11.73 -16.82 13.93
N THR A 173 -10.81 -16.09 14.57
CA THR A 173 -11.09 -14.96 15.44
C THR A 173 -9.93 -13.96 15.41
N GLY A 174 -10.28 -12.72 15.13
CA GLY A 174 -9.37 -11.59 15.11
C GLY A 174 -8.35 -11.61 13.97
N THR A 175 -7.68 -10.48 13.82
CA THR A 175 -6.51 -10.33 12.95
C THR A 175 -5.40 -11.31 13.37
N LYS A 176 -4.43 -11.52 12.47
CA LYS A 176 -3.23 -12.34 12.69
C LYS A 176 -1.96 -11.49 12.71
N PRO A 177 -0.88 -11.97 13.34
CA PRO A 177 0.37 -11.25 13.32
C PRO A 177 0.78 -11.01 11.87
N VAL A 178 1.24 -9.80 11.59
CA VAL A 178 1.62 -9.41 10.23
C VAL A 178 2.79 -10.26 9.70
N ALA A 179 2.90 -10.34 8.38
CA ALA A 179 3.94 -11.08 7.67
C ALA A 179 4.04 -12.57 8.08
N LYS A 180 2.87 -13.21 8.24
CA LYS A 180 2.75 -14.66 8.48
C LYS A 180 2.35 -15.46 7.25
N LYS A 181 2.07 -14.78 6.15
CA LYS A 181 1.79 -15.37 4.84
C LYS A 181 2.83 -14.88 3.82
N PRO A 182 2.97 -15.53 2.66
CA PRO A 182 3.93 -15.11 1.66
C PRO A 182 3.67 -13.66 1.20
N PRO A 183 4.72 -12.86 0.92
CA PRO A 183 4.56 -11.53 0.36
C PRO A 183 4.28 -11.59 -1.14
N ASN A 184 3.88 -10.46 -1.72
CA ASN A 184 3.88 -10.26 -3.17
C ASN A 184 5.31 -10.05 -3.71
N PRO A 185 5.52 -9.98 -5.05
CA PRO A 185 6.84 -9.78 -5.66
C PRO A 185 7.64 -8.55 -5.20
N TYR A 186 6.98 -7.52 -4.64
CA TYR A 186 7.65 -6.34 -4.08
C TYR A 186 8.01 -6.50 -2.58
N GLY A 187 7.74 -7.65 -1.97
CA GLY A 187 8.01 -7.88 -0.54
C GLY A 187 6.97 -7.25 0.38
N LEU A 188 5.75 -7.03 -0.12
CA LEU A 188 4.62 -6.52 0.65
C LEU A 188 3.73 -7.68 1.10
N TYR A 189 3.40 -7.68 2.38
CA TYR A 189 2.61 -8.70 3.04
C TYR A 189 1.17 -8.25 3.25
N ASP A 190 0.29 -9.23 3.42
CA ASP A 190 -1.09 -9.07 3.89
C ASP A 190 -1.95 -8.12 3.03
N MET A 191 -1.54 -7.85 1.78
CA MET A 191 -2.22 -6.89 0.89
C MET A 191 -3.70 -7.20 0.58
N VAL A 192 -4.21 -8.41 0.85
CA VAL A 192 -5.55 -8.86 0.41
C VAL A 192 -6.41 -9.35 1.58
N GLY A 193 -5.93 -9.26 2.83
CA GLY A 193 -6.65 -9.76 3.99
C GLY A 193 -6.13 -9.19 5.28
N ASN A 194 -6.43 -9.87 6.40
CA ASN A 194 -6.04 -9.47 7.75
C ASN A 194 -6.77 -8.22 8.24
N ALA A 195 -6.47 -7.03 7.73
CA ALA A 195 -7.16 -5.79 8.06
C ALA A 195 -7.37 -4.92 6.81
N TRP A 196 -8.55 -4.29 6.73
CA TRP A 196 -8.79 -3.22 5.77
C TRP A 196 -7.84 -2.07 6.03
N GLU A 197 -7.45 -1.38 4.97
CA GLU A 197 -6.48 -0.31 5.04
C GLU A 197 -7.07 1.00 4.54
N TYR A 198 -7.01 2.01 5.39
CA TYR A 198 -7.29 3.38 4.97
C TYR A 198 -6.36 3.79 3.83
N ILE A 199 -6.96 4.28 2.75
CA ILE A 199 -6.26 4.91 1.63
C ILE A 199 -6.86 6.29 1.34
N ARG A 200 -6.06 7.16 0.75
CA ARG A 200 -6.53 8.46 0.26
C ARG A 200 -7.03 8.33 -1.17
N VAL A 201 -8.26 8.75 -1.44
CA VAL A 201 -8.79 8.87 -2.80
C VAL A 201 -8.47 10.27 -3.32
N CYS A 202 -8.82 11.30 -2.54
CA CYS A 202 -8.44 12.69 -2.76
C CYS A 202 -8.50 13.47 -1.43
N ASP A 203 -8.27 14.79 -1.45
CA ASP A 203 -8.04 15.63 -0.26
C ASP A 203 -8.97 15.39 0.93
N SER A 204 -10.25 15.14 0.68
CA SER A 204 -11.26 14.95 1.73
C SER A 204 -11.92 13.57 1.70
N ILE A 205 -11.48 12.68 0.81
CA ILE A 205 -12.14 11.41 0.54
C ILE A 205 -11.18 10.26 0.81
N VAL A 206 -11.66 9.34 1.63
CA VAL A 206 -10.92 8.15 2.06
C VAL A 206 -11.72 6.92 1.66
N ALA A 207 -11.02 5.84 1.34
CA ALA A 207 -11.63 4.54 1.12
C ALA A 207 -10.85 3.46 1.87
N LEU A 208 -11.35 2.23 1.78
CA LEU A 208 -10.68 1.05 2.31
C LEU A 208 -10.25 0.16 1.15
N ARG A 209 -9.00 -0.32 1.23
CA ARG A 209 -8.46 -1.33 0.31
C ARG A 209 -7.82 -2.47 1.11
N GLY A 210 -7.48 -3.54 0.42
CA GLY A 210 -6.99 -4.76 1.06
C GLY A 210 -8.14 -5.69 1.38
N GLY A 211 -8.17 -6.32 2.55
CA GLY A 211 -9.28 -7.18 2.92
C GLY A 211 -9.28 -7.40 4.41
N SER A 212 -10.24 -8.15 4.92
CA SER A 212 -10.44 -8.25 6.36
C SER A 212 -10.43 -9.69 6.86
N TRP A 213 -9.96 -9.88 8.09
CA TRP A 213 -10.11 -11.14 8.80
C TRP A 213 -11.59 -11.53 9.01
N THR A 214 -12.54 -10.60 8.94
CA THR A 214 -13.98 -10.88 9.17
C THR A 214 -14.66 -11.45 7.93
N ARG A 215 -14.06 -11.33 6.74
CA ARG A 215 -14.67 -11.76 5.47
C ARG A 215 -13.65 -12.33 4.51
N CYS A 216 -13.94 -13.50 3.97
CA CYS A 216 -13.15 -14.04 2.87
C CYS A 216 -13.49 -13.40 1.53
N ASN A 217 -12.45 -13.29 0.70
CA ASN A 217 -12.56 -12.93 -0.70
C ASN A 217 -13.17 -14.06 -1.58
N THR A 218 -13.93 -14.97 -0.95
CA THR A 218 -14.77 -16.03 -1.52
C THR A 218 -16.22 -16.06 -1.00
N ALA A 219 -16.67 -15.13 -0.15
CA ALA A 219 -18.10 -14.90 0.15
C ALA A 219 -18.89 -14.10 -0.92
N LYS A 220 -20.00 -14.66 -1.44
CA LYS A 220 -21.02 -13.93 -2.22
C LYS A 220 -22.17 -13.48 -1.31
N ALA A 221 -22.57 -12.21 -1.39
CA ALA A 221 -23.82 -11.71 -0.83
C ALA A 221 -24.97 -11.91 -1.84
N TRP A 222 -26.23 -11.70 -1.42
CA TRP A 222 -27.37 -11.81 -2.36
C TRP A 222 -27.29 -10.79 -3.51
N TRP A 223 -26.57 -9.67 -3.30
CA TRP A 223 -26.43 -8.58 -4.28
C TRP A 223 -25.16 -8.73 -5.13
N GLY A 224 -24.48 -9.87 -5.03
CA GLY A 224 -23.29 -10.18 -5.81
C GLY A 224 -22.08 -10.55 -4.96
N PRO A 225 -20.94 -10.79 -5.60
CA PRO A 225 -19.71 -11.10 -4.90
C PRO A 225 -19.28 -9.94 -3.99
N ILE A 226 -18.92 -10.23 -2.73
CA ILE A 226 -18.46 -9.20 -1.76
C ILE A 226 -17.01 -8.73 -2.10
N TYR A 227 -16.41 -9.23 -3.20
CA TYR A 227 -14.99 -9.06 -3.56
C TYR A 227 -14.66 -7.75 -4.27
N SER A 228 -15.64 -6.87 -4.50
CA SER A 228 -15.44 -5.63 -5.28
C SER A 228 -14.41 -4.66 -4.64
N ASP A 229 -14.14 -4.80 -3.35
CA ASP A 229 -13.52 -3.70 -2.60
C ASP A 229 -12.00 -3.86 -2.43
N VAL A 230 -11.47 -5.09 -2.60
CA VAL A 230 -10.04 -5.40 -2.39
C VAL A 230 -9.18 -4.96 -3.57
N ILE A 231 -9.49 -5.50 -4.74
CA ILE A 231 -8.92 -5.22 -6.09
C ILE A 231 -10.06 -5.40 -7.12
N ALA A 232 -11.31 -5.29 -6.68
CA ALA A 232 -12.51 -5.70 -7.40
C ALA A 232 -12.55 -7.16 -7.91
N GLY A 233 -11.67 -8.03 -7.40
CA GLY A 233 -11.56 -9.41 -7.88
C GLY A 233 -11.35 -9.50 -9.40
N THR A 234 -10.77 -8.47 -9.99
CA THR A 234 -10.62 -8.27 -11.44
C THR A 234 -9.16 -8.00 -11.76
N VAL A 235 -8.77 -8.37 -12.97
CA VAL A 235 -7.45 -8.05 -13.55
C VAL A 235 -7.27 -6.54 -13.71
N LYS A 236 -8.37 -5.81 -13.96
CA LYS A 236 -8.40 -4.36 -14.16
C LYS A 236 -9.06 -3.67 -12.97
N PRO A 237 -8.28 -3.27 -11.95
CA PRO A 237 -8.84 -2.68 -10.75
C PRO A 237 -9.47 -1.32 -11.02
N THR A 238 -10.60 -1.07 -10.40
CA THR A 238 -11.37 0.17 -10.53
C THR A 238 -10.99 1.17 -9.43
N LEU A 239 -10.89 2.47 -9.75
CA LEU A 239 -10.70 3.55 -8.77
C LEU A 239 -12.02 4.07 -8.19
N SER A 240 -11.94 4.54 -6.95
CA SER A 240 -12.99 5.25 -6.25
C SER A 240 -13.14 6.69 -6.76
N LYS A 241 -14.35 7.25 -6.70
CA LYS A 241 -14.62 8.63 -7.14
C LYS A 241 -14.24 9.66 -6.08
N CYS A 242 -13.61 10.75 -6.50
CA CYS A 242 -13.41 11.95 -5.68
C CYS A 242 -14.67 12.83 -5.59
N LYS A 243 -15.83 12.24 -5.23
CA LYS A 243 -17.11 12.98 -5.06
C LYS A 243 -18.00 12.43 -3.97
N GLU A 244 -17.82 11.17 -3.60
CA GLU A 244 -18.60 10.55 -2.54
C GLU A 244 -17.73 10.50 -1.30
N THR A 245 -18.11 11.25 -0.26
CA THR A 245 -17.75 10.83 1.09
C THR A 245 -18.40 9.47 1.24
N ILE A 246 -17.60 8.41 1.14
CA ILE A 246 -18.05 7.09 1.55
C ILE A 246 -18.19 7.20 3.07
N PHE A 247 -19.34 7.71 3.51
CA PHE A 247 -19.75 7.78 4.90
C PHE A 247 -19.76 6.34 5.37
N GLN A 248 -18.63 5.88 5.89
CA GLN A 248 -18.51 4.58 6.47
C GLN A 248 -19.21 4.68 7.83
N PRO A 249 -20.37 4.03 8.04
CA PRO A 249 -21.13 4.15 9.29
C PRO A 249 -20.34 3.71 10.53
N TYR A 250 -19.20 3.03 10.34
CA TYR A 250 -18.31 2.54 11.38
C TYR A 250 -16.91 3.12 11.17
N ASN A 251 -16.66 4.39 11.51
CA ASN A 251 -15.38 5.05 11.24
C ASN A 251 -14.16 4.46 11.97
N ARG A 252 -14.33 3.41 12.80
CA ARG A 252 -13.29 2.62 13.48
C ARG A 252 -13.92 1.30 13.94
N ASP A 253 -13.42 0.19 13.43
CA ASP A 253 -14.04 -1.14 13.59
C ASP A 253 -12.97 -2.21 13.84
N ASP A 254 -13.40 -3.44 14.10
CA ASP A 254 -12.56 -4.58 14.49
C ASP A 254 -11.65 -5.11 13.37
N ASP A 255 -11.73 -4.53 12.18
CA ASP A 255 -10.94 -4.91 11.01
C ASP A 255 -10.36 -3.73 10.23
N ARG A 256 -10.38 -2.51 10.78
CA ARG A 256 -9.91 -1.30 10.10
C ARG A 256 -8.56 -0.83 10.65
N GLY A 257 -7.52 -1.00 9.85
CA GLY A 257 -6.16 -0.52 10.07
C GLY A 257 -5.66 0.33 8.90
N PHE A 258 -4.34 0.35 8.71
CA PHE A 258 -3.69 1.12 7.65
C PHE A 258 -2.25 0.67 7.46
N ARG A 259 -1.67 1.03 6.30
CA ARG A 259 -0.22 1.02 6.07
C ARG A 259 0.26 2.39 5.64
N CYS A 260 1.57 2.61 5.72
CA CYS A 260 2.18 3.90 5.41
C CYS A 260 2.95 3.85 4.09
N ILE A 261 3.07 5.02 3.44
CA ILE A 261 3.92 5.26 2.28
C ILE A 261 4.98 6.32 2.62
N LYS A 262 6.16 6.21 2.03
CA LYS A 262 7.18 7.26 2.00
C LYS A 262 7.57 7.53 0.55
N ARG A 263 7.19 8.70 0.06
CA ARG A 263 7.63 9.18 -1.27
C ARG A 263 9.06 9.72 -1.17
N GLY A 264 9.84 9.49 -2.23
CA GLY A 264 11.18 10.07 -2.36
C GLY A 264 11.10 11.60 -2.40
N THR A 265 12.11 12.28 -1.89
CA THR A 265 12.24 13.73 -2.05
C THR A 265 12.56 13.98 -3.53
N VAL A 266 11.70 14.69 -4.26
CA VAL A 266 12.07 15.18 -5.60
C VAL A 266 13.17 16.22 -5.38
N ILE A 267 14.42 15.87 -5.68
CA ILE A 267 15.50 16.86 -5.79
C ILE A 267 15.29 17.54 -7.15
N THR A 268 14.62 18.70 -7.16
CA THR A 268 14.63 19.56 -8.35
C THR A 268 15.89 20.41 -8.31
N ASP A 269 16.90 20.05 -9.10
CA ASP A 269 18.01 20.95 -9.39
C ASP A 269 17.45 22.23 -10.03
N GLY A 270 17.46 23.33 -9.29
CA GLY A 270 17.38 24.70 -9.82
C GLY A 270 16.02 25.23 -10.28
N TYR A 271 14.95 24.41 -10.38
CA TYR A 271 13.60 24.93 -10.68
C TYR A 271 12.80 25.15 -9.39
N LYS A 272 12.69 26.42 -8.99
CA LYS A 272 11.73 26.88 -7.98
C LYS A 272 10.31 26.73 -8.54
N PHE A 273 9.64 25.62 -8.24
CA PHE A 273 8.19 25.63 -8.22
C PHE A 273 7.75 26.58 -7.11
N LYS A 274 6.97 27.60 -7.45
CA LYS A 274 6.23 28.34 -6.43
C LYS A 274 5.31 27.33 -5.77
N SER A 275 5.54 27.08 -4.49
CA SER A 275 4.67 26.24 -3.66
C SER A 275 3.30 26.90 -3.54
N ASN A 276 2.45 26.64 -4.53
CA ASN A 276 1.02 26.58 -4.30
C ASN A 276 0.73 25.10 -4.08
N ASP A 277 0.12 24.74 -2.96
CA ASP A 277 -0.22 23.37 -2.57
C ASP A 277 -1.16 22.63 -3.54
N ASP A 278 -1.49 23.24 -4.69
CA ASP A 278 -2.39 22.74 -5.72
C ASP A 278 -1.67 21.93 -6.83
N ASP A 279 -0.38 22.19 -7.09
CA ASP A 279 0.33 21.53 -8.20
C ASP A 279 0.73 20.07 -7.88
N ARG A 280 0.59 19.63 -6.62
CA ARG A 280 0.69 18.19 -6.24
C ARG A 280 -0.65 17.45 -6.37
N LYS A 281 -1.75 18.17 -6.59
CA LYS A 281 -3.13 17.64 -6.46
C LYS A 281 -3.77 17.18 -7.77
N TYR A 282 -3.20 17.54 -8.92
CA TYR A 282 -3.83 17.29 -10.22
C TYR A 282 -2.99 16.48 -11.22
N ASP A 283 -1.72 16.20 -10.92
CA ASP A 283 -0.75 15.70 -11.92
C ASP A 283 -0.77 14.16 -12.14
N LEU A 284 -1.69 13.42 -11.50
CA LEU A 284 -1.97 12.01 -11.85
C LEU A 284 -3.31 11.82 -12.58
N CYS A 285 -4.06 12.90 -12.83
CA CYS A 285 -5.35 12.83 -13.53
C CYS A 285 -5.42 13.64 -14.84
N GLU A 286 -4.59 14.66 -15.05
CA GLU A 286 -4.49 15.34 -16.34
C GLU A 286 -3.02 15.73 -16.61
N THR A 287 -2.40 15.14 -17.65
CA THR A 287 -1.41 15.73 -18.58
C THR A 287 -0.40 14.69 -19.08
N ILE A 288 -0.70 13.98 -20.19
CA ILE A 288 0.25 13.79 -21.33
C ILE A 288 -0.59 13.67 -22.62
N THR A 289 -1.20 14.77 -23.04
CA THR A 289 -1.62 14.97 -24.43
C THR A 289 -1.10 16.34 -24.85
N ASN A 290 0.21 16.45 -25.10
CA ASN A 290 0.82 17.40 -26.05
C ASN A 290 2.36 17.33 -25.99
N PHE A 291 2.94 16.23 -26.48
CA PHE A 291 4.27 16.31 -27.06
C PHE A 291 4.12 16.31 -28.59
N ARG A 292 4.01 17.51 -29.17
CA ARG A 292 4.37 17.71 -30.57
C ARG A 292 5.89 17.54 -30.65
N ILE A 293 6.31 16.44 -31.25
CA ILE A 293 7.65 16.33 -31.84
C ILE A 293 7.71 17.43 -32.90
N LYS A 294 8.52 18.46 -32.68
CA LYS A 294 9.01 19.30 -33.77
C LYS A 294 10.31 18.68 -34.30
N PRO A 295 10.53 18.71 -35.62
CA PRO A 295 11.59 17.98 -36.31
C PRO A 295 12.99 18.39 -35.85
#